data_AF-A0A6L3X1V6-F1
#
_entry.id   AF-A0A6L3X1V6-F1
#
_cell.length_a   1.000
_cell.length_b   1.000
_cell.length_c   1.000
_cell.angle_alpha   90.00
_cell.angle_beta   90.00
_cell.angle_gamma   90.00
#
_symmetry.space_group_name_H-M   'P 1'
#
loop_
_entity.id
_entity.type
_entity.pdbx_description
1 polymer ?
#
loop_
_entity_poly.entity_id
_entity_poly.type
_entity_poly.pdbx_seq_one_letter_code
_entity_poly.pdbx_strand_id
1 'polypeptide(L)'
;SDATLPHFDAGKKLMLPAMRDMHIHLDKTFYGGPWRSLNRPAGTTIQDMIRLEQKLLPELQPYTQERAEKLIDLLQSKGSTIARSHCNIEPVSGLKNLENLQAVLARRGAGFDCEIVAFPQHGLLLSH
;
A
#
# COMPACT_ATOMS: atom_id res chain seq x y z
N SER A 1 -7.71 28.25 -29.45
CA SER A 1 -6.91 27.55 -28.43
C SER A 1 -5.76 28.46 -28.05
N ASP A 2 -5.47 28.58 -26.76
CA ASP A 2 -4.34 29.38 -26.30
C ASP A 2 -3.03 28.64 -26.63
N ALA A 3 -2.26 29.17 -27.59
CA ALA A 3 -1.03 28.55 -28.08
C ALA A 3 0.09 28.51 -27.03
N THR A 4 -0.13 29.08 -25.84
CA THR A 4 0.85 29.13 -24.75
C THR A 4 0.87 27.88 -23.86
N LEU A 5 -0.15 27.02 -23.94
CA LEU A 5 -0.20 25.80 -23.14
C LEU A 5 0.66 24.67 -23.74
N PRO A 6 1.21 23.76 -22.93
CA PRO A 6 1.87 22.56 -23.41
C PRO A 6 0.92 21.68 -24.25
N HIS A 7 1.41 21.17 -25.38
CA HIS A 7 0.67 20.27 -26.26
C HIS A 7 1.41 18.93 -26.39
N PHE A 8 0.68 17.83 -26.39
CA PHE A 8 1.23 16.47 -26.50
C PHE A 8 0.46 15.66 -27.55
N ASP A 9 1.17 15.05 -28.50
CA ASP A 9 0.59 14.11 -29.48
C ASP A 9 0.55 12.69 -28.90
N ALA A 10 -0.66 12.11 -28.81
CA ALA A 10 -0.87 10.75 -28.34
C ALA A 10 -0.47 9.67 -29.36
N GLY A 11 -0.15 10.03 -30.61
CA GLY A 11 0.30 9.10 -31.65
C GLY A 11 -0.77 8.09 -32.06
N LYS A 12 -2.02 8.54 -32.20
CA LYS A 12 -3.22 7.72 -32.52
C LYS A 12 -3.54 6.62 -31.48
N LYS A 13 -2.97 6.70 -30.27
CA LYS A 13 -3.28 5.79 -29.17
C LYS A 13 -4.50 6.27 -28.38
N LEU A 14 -5.13 5.35 -27.67
CA LEU A 14 -6.21 5.67 -26.73
C LEU A 14 -5.64 6.37 -25.49
N MET A 15 -6.17 7.54 -25.17
CA MET A 15 -5.92 8.24 -23.91
C MET A 15 -7.00 7.84 -22.90
N LEU A 16 -6.58 7.32 -21.75
CA LEU A 16 -7.47 6.94 -20.65
C LEU A 16 -7.34 7.94 -19.49
N PRO A 17 -8.39 8.11 -18.67
CA PRO A 17 -8.24 8.80 -17.40
C PRO A 17 -7.27 8.04 -16.48
N ALA A 18 -6.76 8.74 -15.46
CA ALA A 18 -5.94 8.10 -14.44
C ALA A 18 -6.71 6.95 -13.76
N MET A 19 -6.02 5.84 -13.58
CA MET A 19 -6.55 4.67 -12.88
C MET A 19 -6.58 4.92 -11.37
N ARG A 20 -7.42 4.15 -10.68
CA ARG A 20 -7.55 4.20 -9.22
C ARG A 20 -7.40 2.80 -8.65
N ASP A 21 -6.55 2.65 -7.64
CA ASP A 21 -6.37 1.38 -6.94
C ASP A 21 -7.09 1.40 -5.59
N MET A 22 -8.26 0.76 -5.51
CA MET A 22 -9.21 1.00 -4.43
C MET A 22 -9.11 0.03 -3.24
N HIS A 23 -8.18 -0.92 -3.27
CA HIS A 23 -7.99 -1.86 -2.17
C HIS A 23 -6.55 -2.39 -2.16
N ILE A 24 -5.66 -1.68 -1.46
CA ILE A 24 -4.24 -2.06 -1.32
C ILE A 24 -3.77 -1.97 0.13
N HIS A 25 -2.56 -2.48 0.38
CA HIS A 25 -1.85 -2.35 1.65
C HIS A 25 -0.45 -1.79 1.42
N LEU A 26 -0.32 -0.46 1.52
CA LEU A 26 0.98 0.22 1.44
C LEU A 26 1.82 0.02 2.71
N ASP A 27 1.17 -0.24 3.85
CA ASP A 27 1.76 -0.29 5.19
C ASP A 27 2.64 -1.53 5.46
N LYS A 28 2.39 -2.63 4.73
CA LYS A 28 3.01 -3.94 4.98
C LYS A 28 3.45 -4.69 3.71
N THR A 29 3.64 -3.98 2.61
CA THR A 29 4.03 -4.61 1.34
C THR A 29 5.46 -5.19 1.39
N PHE A 30 5.65 -6.32 0.71
CA PHE A 30 6.98 -6.90 0.45
C PHE A 30 7.64 -6.30 -0.80
N TYR A 31 6.89 -5.54 -1.61
CA TYR A 31 7.40 -4.99 -2.87
C TYR A 31 8.66 -4.15 -2.64
N GLY A 32 9.66 -4.34 -3.50
CA GLY A 32 10.94 -3.65 -3.39
C GLY A 32 11.98 -4.30 -2.46
N GLY A 33 11.63 -5.39 -1.77
CA GLY A 33 12.55 -6.24 -1.02
C GLY A 33 12.79 -7.61 -1.67
N PRO A 34 13.56 -8.51 -1.02
CA PRO A 34 13.76 -9.89 -1.49
C PRO A 34 12.43 -10.64 -1.62
N TRP A 35 12.33 -11.52 -2.61
CA TRP A 35 11.18 -12.40 -2.76
C TRP A 35 11.05 -13.32 -1.54
N ARG A 36 9.82 -13.56 -1.08
CA ARG A 36 9.50 -14.51 0.00
C ARG A 36 8.52 -15.55 -0.51
N SER A 37 8.78 -16.81 -0.16
CA SER A 37 7.84 -17.89 -0.46
C SER A 37 6.61 -17.80 0.42
N LEU A 38 5.48 -18.26 -0.14
CA LEU A 38 4.27 -18.48 0.64
C LEU A 38 4.49 -19.70 1.54
N ASN A 39 4.70 -19.47 2.83
CA ASN A 39 4.70 -20.55 3.82
C ASN A 39 3.29 -20.76 4.37
N ARG A 40 2.43 -21.43 3.59
CA ARG A 40 1.05 -21.75 3.98
C ARG A 40 0.74 -23.23 3.74
N PRO A 41 1.15 -24.13 4.65
CA PRO A 41 0.80 -25.54 4.58
C PRO A 41 -0.72 -25.78 4.56
N ALA A 42 -1.14 -26.93 4.03
CA ALA A 42 -2.54 -27.35 4.08
C ALA A 42 -3.04 -27.36 5.54
N GLY A 43 -4.23 -26.80 5.77
CA GLY A 43 -4.81 -26.67 7.12
C GLY A 43 -4.44 -25.40 7.88
N THR A 44 -3.65 -24.48 7.29
CA THR A 44 -3.34 -23.19 7.94
C THR A 44 -4.61 -22.38 8.23
N THR A 45 -4.85 -22.06 9.51
CA THR A 45 -6.02 -21.31 9.99
C THR A 45 -5.82 -19.79 9.91
N ILE A 46 -6.88 -19.00 10.11
CA ILE A 46 -6.77 -17.54 10.24
C ILE A 46 -5.90 -17.16 11.44
N GLN A 47 -6.05 -17.87 12.55
CA GLN A 47 -5.24 -17.67 13.76
C GLN A 47 -3.75 -17.92 13.49
N ASP A 48 -3.42 -18.93 12.68
CA ASP A 48 -2.03 -19.18 12.28
C ASP A 48 -1.49 -18.04 11.41
N MET A 49 -2.30 -17.49 10.50
CA MET A 49 -1.92 -16.32 9.71
C MET A 49 -1.72 -15.07 10.58
N ILE A 50 -2.56 -14.85 11.60
CA ILE A 50 -2.38 -13.76 12.57
C ILE A 50 -1.06 -13.95 13.32
N ARG A 51 -0.76 -15.15 13.85
CA ARG A 51 0.51 -15.41 14.56
C ARG A 51 1.72 -15.23 13.65
N LEU A 52 1.61 -15.60 12.38
CA LEU A 52 2.65 -15.36 11.40
C LEU A 52 2.84 -13.86 11.16
N GLU A 53 1.75 -13.12 10.94
CA GLU A 53 1.79 -11.67 10.72
C GLU A 53 2.40 -10.93 11.91
N GLN A 54 2.05 -11.31 13.15
CA GLN A 54 2.63 -10.75 14.38
C GLN A 54 4.17 -10.90 14.45
N LYS A 55 4.74 -11.94 13.85
CA LYS A 55 6.20 -12.10 13.72
C LYS A 55 6.78 -11.28 12.57
N LEU A 56 6.05 -11.19 11.46
CA LEU A 56 6.52 -10.52 10.25
C LEU A 56 6.45 -8.99 10.35
N LEU A 57 5.45 -8.43 11.04
CA LEU A 57 5.26 -6.97 11.11
C LEU A 57 6.49 -6.27 11.70
N PRO A 58 7.10 -6.72 12.82
CA PRO A 58 8.36 -6.15 13.30
C PRO A 58 9.53 -6.26 12.32
N GLU A 59 9.61 -7.35 11.54
CA GLU A 59 10.65 -7.50 10.49
C GLU A 59 10.46 -6.51 9.34
N LEU A 60 9.20 -6.20 9.01
CA LEU A 60 8.82 -5.31 7.91
C LEU A 60 8.91 -3.84 8.29
N GLN A 61 8.63 -3.52 9.55
CA GLN A 61 8.47 -2.15 10.04
C GLN A 61 9.62 -1.20 9.67
N PRO A 62 10.92 -1.60 9.76
CA PRO A 62 12.03 -0.73 9.38
C PRO A 62 12.02 -0.30 7.90
N TYR A 63 11.32 -1.06 7.04
CA TYR A 63 11.28 -0.85 5.60
C TYR A 63 9.95 -0.29 5.10
N THR A 64 8.97 -0.04 5.99
CA THR A 64 7.61 0.39 5.60
C THR A 64 7.63 1.60 4.68
N GLN A 65 8.40 2.65 5.02
CA GLN A 65 8.43 3.86 4.19
C GLN A 65 9.05 3.62 2.81
N GLU A 66 10.22 2.98 2.76
CA GLU A 66 10.93 2.67 1.51
C GLU A 66 10.05 1.82 0.57
N ARG A 67 9.38 0.80 1.11
CA ARG A 67 8.58 -0.12 0.31
C ARG A 67 7.23 0.48 -0.11
N ALA A 68 6.62 1.30 0.73
CA ALA A 68 5.44 2.08 0.35
C ALA A 68 5.78 3.03 -0.82
N GLU A 69 6.91 3.72 -0.76
CA GLU A 69 7.38 4.58 -1.86
C GLU A 69 7.59 3.79 -3.17
N LYS A 70 8.27 2.65 -3.11
CA LYS A 70 8.46 1.78 -4.28
C LYS A 70 7.13 1.28 -4.85
N LEU A 71 6.16 0.94 -4.00
CA LEU A 71 4.84 0.52 -4.46
C LEU A 71 4.06 1.66 -5.11
N ILE A 72 4.16 2.89 -4.58
CA ILE A 72 3.60 4.09 -5.22
C ILE A 72 4.24 4.32 -6.59
N ASP A 73 5.57 4.20 -6.70
CA ASP A 73 6.27 4.32 -7.99
C ASP A 73 5.77 3.28 -9.00
N LEU A 74 5.54 2.04 -8.56
CA LEU A 74 4.95 1.00 -9.40
C LEU A 74 3.54 1.39 -9.89
N LEU A 75 2.67 1.84 -8.99
CA LEU A 75 1.30 2.25 -9.33
C LEU A 75 1.30 3.38 -10.37
N GLN A 76 2.10 4.41 -10.16
CA GLN A 76 2.24 5.54 -11.08
C GLN A 76 2.82 5.09 -12.44
N SER A 77 3.79 4.17 -12.45
CA SER A 77 4.31 3.59 -13.70
C SER A 77 3.27 2.84 -14.53
N LYS A 78 2.13 2.47 -13.91
CA LYS A 78 0.99 1.80 -14.55
C LYS A 78 -0.23 2.70 -14.71
N GLY A 79 -0.08 4.01 -14.48
CA GLY A 79 -1.12 5.00 -14.72
C GLY A 79 -2.10 5.21 -13.56
N SER A 80 -1.83 4.64 -12.39
CA SER A 80 -2.61 4.91 -11.16
C SER A 80 -2.02 6.08 -10.39
N THR A 81 -2.82 7.12 -10.17
CA THR A 81 -2.44 8.30 -9.36
C THR A 81 -3.30 8.47 -8.12
N ILE A 82 -4.30 7.60 -7.93
CA ILE A 82 -5.22 7.62 -6.79
C ILE A 82 -5.25 6.21 -6.20
N ALA A 83 -5.21 6.12 -4.87
CA ALA A 83 -5.40 4.86 -4.19
C ALA A 83 -6.26 4.95 -2.92
N ARG A 84 -6.75 3.80 -2.47
CA ARG A 84 -7.27 3.60 -1.12
C ARG A 84 -6.47 2.47 -0.48
N SER A 85 -5.64 2.83 0.49
CA SER A 85 -4.86 1.87 1.27
C SER A 85 -5.56 1.54 2.56
N HIS A 86 -5.74 0.25 2.82
CA HIS A 86 -5.92 -0.23 4.17
C HIS A 86 -4.59 -0.11 4.92
N CYS A 87 -4.65 0.26 6.19
CA CYS A 87 -3.50 0.30 7.08
C CYS A 87 -3.84 -0.50 8.34
N ASN A 88 -3.02 -1.49 8.66
CA ASN A 88 -3.20 -2.28 9.86
C ASN A 88 -3.14 -1.39 11.11
N ILE A 89 -4.15 -1.52 11.98
CA ILE A 89 -4.16 -0.99 13.34
C ILE A 89 -4.36 -2.19 14.27
N GLU A 90 -3.29 -2.59 14.95
CA GLU A 90 -3.25 -3.80 15.77
C GLU A 90 -2.14 -3.70 16.86
N PRO A 91 -2.16 -4.54 17.91
CA PRO A 91 -1.28 -4.38 19.08
C PRO A 91 0.23 -4.43 18.82
N VAL A 92 0.69 -5.13 17.78
CA VAL A 92 2.13 -5.31 17.49
C VAL A 92 2.75 -4.03 16.91
N SER A 93 2.10 -3.43 15.92
CA SER A 93 2.56 -2.22 15.24
C SER A 93 2.05 -0.95 15.91
N GLY A 94 0.95 -1.03 16.67
CA GLY A 94 0.25 0.14 17.20
C GLY A 94 -0.14 1.09 16.07
N LEU A 95 0.32 2.34 16.16
CA LEU A 95 0.12 3.36 15.12
C LEU A 95 1.35 3.58 14.22
N LYS A 96 2.46 2.88 14.46
CA LYS A 96 3.75 3.18 13.80
C LYS A 96 3.68 3.04 12.28
N ASN A 97 2.94 2.04 11.78
CA ASN A 97 2.76 1.86 10.34
C ASN A 97 1.87 2.94 9.73
N LEU A 98 0.86 3.42 10.47
CA LEU A 98 0.03 4.56 10.05
C LEU A 98 0.87 5.84 9.96
N GLU A 99 1.67 6.13 10.98
CA GLU A 99 2.56 7.29 11.02
C GLU A 99 3.57 7.26 9.86
N ASN A 100 4.19 6.10 9.62
CA ASN A 100 5.08 5.89 8.48
C ASN A 100 4.38 6.12 7.14
N LEU A 101 3.16 5.60 6.99
CA LEU A 101 2.39 5.77 5.75
C LEU A 101 2.00 7.24 5.54
N GLN A 102 1.54 7.93 6.58
CA GLN A 102 1.24 9.36 6.51
C GLN A 102 2.47 10.19 6.11
N ALA A 103 3.65 9.87 6.65
CA ALA A 103 4.89 10.53 6.27
C ALA A 103 5.24 10.33 4.78
N VAL A 104 5.04 9.12 4.25
CA VAL A 104 5.25 8.84 2.82
C VAL A 104 4.25 9.62 1.96
N LEU A 105 2.96 9.59 2.31
CA LEU A 105 1.92 10.27 1.54
C LEU A 105 2.09 11.79 1.56
N ALA A 106 2.54 12.37 2.68
CA ALA A 106 2.89 13.79 2.75
C ALA A 106 4.01 14.18 1.77
N ARG A 107 5.02 13.31 1.58
CA ARG A 107 6.08 13.53 0.57
C ARG A 107 5.60 13.36 -0.87
N ARG A 108 4.56 12.55 -1.10
CA ARG A 108 4.06 12.19 -2.44
C ARG A 108 2.85 13.00 -2.91
N GLY A 109 2.27 13.85 -2.05
CA GLY A 109 1.00 14.55 -2.29
C GLY A 109 0.94 15.48 -3.52
N ALA A 110 2.06 15.79 -4.18
CA ALA A 110 2.05 16.55 -5.42
C ALA A 110 1.58 15.75 -6.65
N GLY A 111 1.48 14.40 -6.57
CA GLY A 111 1.11 13.57 -7.73
C GLY A 111 0.50 12.21 -7.40
N PHE A 112 0.18 11.95 -6.13
CA PHE A 112 -0.47 10.72 -5.71
C PHE A 112 -1.43 11.00 -4.55
N ASP A 113 -2.72 10.79 -4.79
CA ASP A 113 -3.77 10.92 -3.78
C ASP A 113 -4.05 9.56 -3.15
N CYS A 114 -4.18 9.52 -1.82
CA CYS A 114 -4.44 8.27 -1.13
C CYS A 114 -5.39 8.45 0.06
N GLU A 115 -6.48 7.69 0.07
CA GLU A 115 -7.32 7.51 1.24
C GLU A 115 -6.75 6.40 2.13
N ILE A 116 -6.68 6.62 3.44
CA ILE A 116 -6.29 5.59 4.40
C ILE A 116 -7.52 5.04 5.12
N VAL A 117 -7.71 3.72 5.07
CA VAL A 117 -8.68 2.99 5.88
C VAL A 117 -7.96 2.39 7.09
N ALA A 118 -8.28 2.87 8.29
CA ALA A 118 -7.83 2.23 9.54
C ALA A 118 -8.46 0.84 9.66
N PHE A 119 -7.64 -0.21 9.59
CA PHE A 119 -8.12 -1.60 9.48
C PHE A 119 -7.71 -2.43 10.70
N PRO A 120 -8.66 -2.88 11.55
CA PRO A 120 -8.37 -3.74 12.70
C PRO A 120 -8.10 -5.18 12.24
N GLN A 121 -6.90 -5.41 11.68
CA GLN A 121 -6.52 -6.65 11.00
C GLN A 121 -6.65 -7.91 11.86
N HIS A 122 -6.45 -7.82 13.18
CA HIS A 122 -6.56 -8.94 14.12
C HIS A 122 -7.94 -9.06 14.79
N GLY A 123 -8.91 -8.24 14.35
CA GLY A 123 -10.25 -8.18 14.94
C GLY A 123 -10.32 -7.29 16.18
N LEU A 124 -11.52 -6.82 16.51
CA LEU A 124 -11.80 -6.01 17.70
C LEU A 124 -12.19 -6.85 18.92
N LEU A 125 -12.90 -7.96 18.67
CA LEU A 125 -13.37 -8.91 19.67
C LEU A 125 -13.09 -10.32 19.17
N LEU A 126 -12.41 -11.13 19.99
CA LEU A 126 -12.29 -12.56 19.73
C LEU A 126 -13.54 -13.23 20.28
N SER A 127 -14.44 -13.68 19.40
CA SER A 127 -15.52 -14.58 19.80
C SER A 127 -14.94 -15.98 19.97
N HIS A 128 -14.99 -16.50 21.19
CA HIS A 128 -14.65 -17.88 21.54
C HIS A 128 -15.80 -18.84 21.23
#